data_AF-A0A359HKA9-F1
#
_entry.id   AF-A0A359HKA9-F1
#
_cell.length_a   1.000
_cell.length_b   1.000
_cell.length_c   1.000
_cell.angle_alpha   90.00
_cell.angle_beta   90.00
_cell.angle_gamma   90.00
#
_symmetry.space_group_name_H-M   'P 1'
#
loop_
_entity.id
_entity.type
_entity.pdbx_description
1 polymer ?
#
loop_
_entity_poly.entity_id
_entity_poly.type
_entity_poly.pdbx_seq_one_letter_code
_entity_poly.pdbx_strand_id
1 'polypeptide(L)'
;LIGEGNPDVPDCSTCHGNHDIKGPNSSDAFRLYSPLICAECHANEALMEKYDISTHVFDTYVSDFHGTTVTVFEKISPDQETNKPVCIDCHGVHNMKKHDDPESQVMKDNLLKTCQKCHPDASQNFPNSWLGHYEPSLDKYPLLYFVNLFYFIVIPVTIGGMILFVLLDAQHRIRKKISKNKSAEVKS
;
A
#
# COMPACT_ATOMS: atom_id res chain seq x y z
N LEU A 1 -16.96 6.78 -21.40
CA LEU A 1 -15.53 6.53 -21.72
C LEU A 1 -15.38 5.32 -22.64
N ILE A 2 -15.71 4.09 -22.20
CA ILE A 2 -15.74 2.92 -23.09
C ILE A 2 -16.85 3.11 -24.13
N GLY A 3 -16.50 3.09 -25.43
CA GLY A 3 -17.44 3.30 -26.54
C GLY A 3 -17.51 4.72 -27.11
N GLU A 4 -16.82 5.68 -26.49
CA GLU A 4 -16.75 7.09 -26.95
C GLU A 4 -15.51 7.35 -27.84
N GLY A 5 -14.71 6.32 -28.14
CA GLY A 5 -13.47 6.47 -28.93
C GLY A 5 -12.33 7.18 -28.18
N ASN A 6 -12.39 7.22 -26.84
CA ASN A 6 -11.35 7.84 -26.03
C ASN A 6 -10.08 6.96 -26.02
N PRO A 7 -8.92 7.47 -26.51
CA PRO A 7 -7.67 6.70 -26.58
C PRO A 7 -7.01 6.48 -25.21
N ASP A 8 -7.46 7.18 -24.16
CA ASP A 8 -6.93 7.05 -22.80
C ASP A 8 -7.54 5.85 -22.05
N VAL A 9 -8.44 5.09 -22.69
CA VAL A 9 -9.10 3.91 -22.10
C VAL A 9 -8.40 2.65 -22.59
N PRO A 10 -8.02 1.72 -21.70
CA PRO A 10 -7.33 0.49 -22.11
C PRO A 10 -8.25 -0.38 -22.99
N ASP A 11 -7.62 -1.09 -23.92
CA ASP A 11 -8.26 -2.12 -24.74
C ASP A 11 -7.82 -3.53 -24.32
N CYS A 12 -8.26 -4.54 -25.07
CA CYS A 12 -7.92 -5.94 -24.81
C CYS A 12 -6.40 -6.18 -24.76
N SER A 13 -5.65 -5.52 -25.66
CA SER A 13 -4.21 -5.70 -25.78
C SER A 13 -3.43 -4.99 -24.70
N THR A 14 -4.02 -3.96 -24.07
CA THR A 14 -3.39 -3.26 -22.96
C THR A 14 -3.19 -4.20 -21.77
N CYS A 15 -4.22 -5.01 -21.44
CA CYS A 15 -4.13 -5.94 -20.31
C CYS A 15 -3.53 -7.30 -20.68
N HIS A 16 -3.80 -7.79 -21.90
CA HIS A 16 -3.41 -9.14 -22.28
C HIS A 16 -2.16 -9.19 -23.17
N GLY A 17 -1.76 -8.10 -23.81
CA GLY A 17 -0.71 -8.08 -24.83
C GLY A 17 -1.20 -8.51 -26.21
N ASN A 18 -0.42 -8.20 -27.25
CA ASN A 18 -0.79 -8.46 -28.65
C ASN A 18 -0.39 -9.86 -29.15
N HIS A 19 0.86 -10.24 -28.93
CA HIS A 19 1.45 -11.50 -29.46
C HIS A 19 1.93 -12.46 -28.35
N ASP A 20 1.74 -12.07 -27.10
CA ASP A 20 2.03 -12.87 -25.91
C ASP A 20 0.84 -12.76 -24.95
N ILE A 21 -0.33 -13.22 -25.41
CA ILE A 21 -1.61 -13.05 -24.73
C ILE A 21 -1.57 -13.73 -23.36
N LYS A 22 -1.36 -12.93 -22.31
CA LYS A 22 -1.40 -13.38 -20.92
C LYS A 22 -2.84 -13.44 -20.46
N GLY A 23 -3.19 -14.43 -19.66
CA GLY A 23 -4.54 -14.62 -19.15
C GLY A 23 -4.57 -15.68 -18.06
N PRO A 24 -5.76 -15.96 -17.50
CA PRO A 24 -5.89 -16.88 -16.36
C PRO A 24 -5.40 -18.31 -16.66
N ASN A 25 -5.34 -18.69 -17.94
CA ASN A 25 -4.89 -20.03 -18.35
C ASN A 25 -3.40 -20.09 -18.73
N SER A 26 -2.68 -18.94 -18.81
CA SER A 26 -1.32 -18.89 -19.36
C SER A 26 -0.19 -18.66 -18.34
N SER A 27 -0.50 -18.57 -17.04
CA SER A 27 0.38 -18.82 -15.88
C SER A 27 -0.18 -18.12 -14.63
N ASP A 28 0.01 -18.71 -13.46
CA ASP A 28 -0.34 -18.14 -12.15
C ASP A 28 0.36 -16.78 -11.88
N ALA A 29 1.34 -16.42 -12.72
CA ALA A 29 2.04 -15.14 -12.72
C ALA A 29 1.18 -13.94 -13.18
N PHE A 30 0.13 -14.13 -13.98
CA PHE A 30 -0.69 -13.01 -14.46
C PHE A 30 -1.35 -12.26 -13.29
N ARG A 31 -1.82 -13.01 -12.29
CA ARG A 31 -2.47 -12.44 -11.10
C ARG A 31 -1.49 -11.57 -10.29
N LEU A 32 -0.29 -12.08 -10.03
CA LEU A 32 0.77 -11.37 -9.29
C LEU A 32 1.22 -10.09 -10.00
N TYR A 33 1.31 -10.12 -11.34
CA TYR A 33 1.74 -8.97 -12.13
C TYR A 33 0.61 -7.97 -12.41
N SER A 34 -0.66 -8.38 -12.33
CA SER A 34 -1.81 -7.53 -12.69
C SER A 34 -1.86 -6.14 -12.06
N PRO A 35 -1.40 -5.89 -10.81
CA PRO A 35 -1.35 -4.53 -10.28
C PRO A 35 -0.44 -3.58 -11.09
N LEU A 36 0.63 -4.10 -11.70
CA LEU A 36 1.55 -3.30 -12.52
C LEU A 36 0.90 -2.87 -13.84
N ILE A 37 0.05 -3.73 -14.42
CA ILE A 37 -0.76 -3.37 -15.60
C ILE A 37 -1.68 -2.20 -15.27
N CYS A 38 -2.34 -2.23 -14.11
CA CYS A 38 -3.19 -1.14 -13.66
C CYS A 38 -2.37 0.15 -13.42
N ALA A 39 -1.15 0.02 -12.89
CA ALA A 39 -0.26 1.15 -12.61
C ALA A 39 0.17 1.91 -13.86
N GLU A 40 0.28 1.25 -15.04
CA GLU A 40 0.65 1.91 -16.30
C GLU A 40 -0.24 3.13 -16.60
N CYS A 41 -1.52 3.06 -16.23
CA CYS A 41 -2.46 4.18 -16.32
C CYS A 41 -2.67 4.85 -14.96
N HIS A 42 -2.95 4.10 -13.89
CA HIS A 42 -3.39 4.65 -12.61
C HIS A 42 -2.27 5.25 -11.75
N ALA A 43 -1.00 5.05 -12.10
CA ALA A 43 0.14 5.75 -11.51
C ALA A 43 0.71 6.85 -12.45
N ASN A 44 0.08 7.09 -13.60
CA ASN A 44 0.52 8.09 -14.57
C ASN A 44 -0.15 9.45 -14.31
N GLU A 45 0.62 10.40 -13.77
CA GLU A 45 0.12 11.73 -13.38
C GLU A 45 -0.51 12.48 -14.56
N ALA A 46 0.18 12.55 -15.69
CA ALA A 46 -0.28 13.27 -16.87
C ALA A 46 -1.58 12.70 -17.46
N LEU A 47 -1.81 11.39 -17.29
CA LEU A 47 -3.04 10.74 -17.71
C LEU A 47 -4.17 10.95 -16.70
N MET A 48 -3.90 10.70 -15.42
CA MET A 48 -4.91 10.71 -14.35
C MET A 48 -5.39 12.13 -14.00
N GLU A 49 -4.55 13.15 -14.14
CA GLU A 49 -4.92 14.55 -13.95
C GLU A 49 -6.11 14.97 -14.84
N LYS A 50 -6.17 14.47 -16.09
CA LYS A 50 -7.28 14.76 -17.03
C LYS A 50 -8.64 14.28 -16.52
N TYR A 51 -8.65 13.29 -15.63
CA TYR A 51 -9.85 12.62 -15.13
C TYR A 51 -10.11 12.89 -13.65
N ASP A 52 -9.32 13.75 -13.01
CA ASP A 52 -9.37 14.02 -11.56
C ASP A 52 -9.24 12.73 -10.72
N ILE A 53 -8.40 11.81 -11.19
CA ILE A 53 -8.05 10.58 -10.48
C ILE A 53 -6.69 10.80 -9.81
N SER A 54 -6.57 10.45 -8.54
CA SER A 54 -5.28 10.51 -7.85
C SER A 54 -4.37 9.37 -8.32
N THR A 55 -3.09 9.66 -8.53
CA THR A 55 -2.08 8.62 -8.80
C THR A 55 -1.69 7.82 -7.57
N HIS A 56 -1.96 8.35 -6.39
CA HIS A 56 -1.75 7.67 -5.11
C HIS A 56 -2.65 6.45 -4.92
N VAL A 57 -3.57 6.16 -5.84
CA VAL A 57 -4.37 4.92 -5.80
C VAL A 57 -3.48 3.68 -5.84
N PHE A 58 -2.40 3.71 -6.62
CA PHE A 58 -1.45 2.61 -6.65
C PHE A 58 -0.59 2.57 -5.38
N ASP A 59 -0.08 3.73 -4.94
CA ASP A 59 0.75 3.84 -3.73
C ASP A 59 0.02 3.38 -2.47
N THR A 60 -1.25 3.79 -2.32
CA THR A 60 -2.11 3.38 -1.20
C THR A 60 -2.42 1.89 -1.22
N TYR A 61 -2.58 1.29 -2.40
CA TYR A 61 -2.72 -0.16 -2.52
C TYR A 61 -1.44 -0.89 -2.09
N VAL A 62 -0.28 -0.55 -2.66
CA VAL A 62 0.97 -1.28 -2.35
C VAL A 62 1.41 -1.09 -0.90
N SER A 63 1.04 0.02 -0.26
CA SER A 63 1.28 0.27 1.17
C SER A 63 0.25 -0.37 2.10
N ASP A 64 -0.86 -0.89 1.59
CA ASP A 64 -1.83 -1.65 2.38
C ASP A 64 -1.38 -3.11 2.60
N PHE A 65 -2.07 -3.81 3.51
CA PHE A 65 -1.74 -5.20 3.84
C PHE A 65 -1.90 -6.16 2.66
N HIS A 66 -2.88 -5.93 1.78
CA HIS A 66 -3.10 -6.76 0.60
C HIS A 66 -1.96 -6.54 -0.40
N GLY A 67 -1.74 -5.30 -0.83
CA GLY A 67 -0.72 -4.94 -1.81
C GLY A 67 0.69 -5.24 -1.34
N THR A 68 1.05 -4.91 -0.08
CA THR A 68 2.37 -5.28 0.48
C THR A 68 2.60 -6.78 0.41
N THR A 69 1.59 -7.59 0.73
CA THR A 69 1.75 -9.06 0.66
C THR A 69 1.90 -9.54 -0.77
N VAL A 70 1.13 -8.98 -1.72
CA VAL A 70 1.28 -9.29 -3.16
C VAL A 70 2.69 -8.93 -3.65
N THR A 71 3.20 -7.75 -3.31
CA THR A 71 4.56 -7.32 -3.67
C THR A 71 5.64 -8.21 -3.05
N VAL A 72 5.43 -8.71 -1.83
CA VAL A 72 6.37 -9.67 -1.24
C VAL A 72 6.37 -10.98 -2.01
N PHE A 73 5.20 -11.54 -2.33
CA PHE A 73 5.06 -12.79 -3.10
C PHE A 73 5.68 -12.68 -4.49
N GLU A 74 5.45 -11.56 -5.19
CA GLU A 74 6.07 -11.28 -6.48
C GLU A 74 7.60 -11.33 -6.42
N LYS A 75 8.21 -10.85 -5.33
CA LYS A 75 9.68 -10.86 -5.17
C LYS A 75 10.27 -12.20 -4.76
N ILE A 76 9.60 -12.95 -3.89
CA ILE A 76 10.18 -14.13 -3.25
C ILE A 76 9.67 -15.46 -3.83
N SER A 77 8.51 -15.46 -4.47
CA SER A 77 7.85 -16.65 -5.01
C SER A 77 6.95 -16.26 -6.20
N PRO A 78 7.54 -15.77 -7.31
CA PRO A 78 6.79 -15.26 -8.48
C PRO A 78 5.93 -16.31 -9.17
N ASP A 79 6.22 -17.61 -8.94
CA ASP A 79 5.44 -18.73 -9.47
C ASP A 79 4.31 -19.17 -8.53
N GLN A 80 4.17 -18.55 -7.35
CA GLN A 80 3.18 -18.94 -6.36
C GLN A 80 1.99 -17.98 -6.34
N GLU A 81 0.80 -18.52 -6.58
CA GLU A 81 -0.43 -17.73 -6.51
C GLU A 81 -0.63 -17.14 -5.10
N THR A 82 -1.00 -15.85 -5.07
CA THR A 82 -1.34 -15.15 -3.83
C THR A 82 -2.83 -15.26 -3.54
N ASN A 83 -3.16 -15.62 -2.29
CA ASN A 83 -4.53 -15.59 -1.78
C ASN A 83 -4.96 -14.19 -1.30
N LYS A 84 -4.23 -13.15 -1.69
CA LYS A 84 -4.51 -11.75 -1.37
C LYS A 84 -5.21 -11.11 -2.58
N PRO A 85 -6.19 -10.21 -2.34
CA PRO A 85 -6.87 -9.54 -3.44
C PRO A 85 -5.91 -8.59 -4.16
N VAL A 86 -6.01 -8.56 -5.48
CA VAL A 86 -5.43 -7.56 -6.38
C VAL A 86 -6.54 -6.66 -6.94
N CYS A 87 -6.17 -5.66 -7.74
CA CYS A 87 -7.09 -4.65 -8.27
C CYS A 87 -8.38 -5.26 -8.86
N ILE A 88 -8.24 -6.32 -9.66
CA ILE A 88 -9.35 -6.97 -10.37
C ILE A 88 -10.31 -7.76 -9.47
N ASP A 89 -9.91 -8.19 -8.27
CA ASP A 89 -10.80 -8.93 -7.36
C ASP A 89 -11.85 -8.02 -6.72
N CYS A 90 -11.46 -6.75 -6.57
CA CYS A 90 -12.29 -5.68 -6.04
C CYS A 90 -13.04 -4.97 -7.16
N HIS A 91 -12.36 -4.56 -8.24
CA HIS A 91 -12.95 -3.75 -9.31
C HIS A 91 -13.65 -4.55 -10.42
N GLY A 92 -13.31 -5.83 -10.58
CA GLY A 92 -13.75 -6.68 -11.70
C GLY A 92 -12.71 -6.76 -12.82
N VAL A 93 -13.00 -7.56 -13.85
CA VAL A 93 -12.08 -7.85 -14.96
C VAL A 93 -12.60 -7.24 -16.26
N HIS A 94 -13.68 -7.79 -16.82
CA HIS A 94 -14.33 -7.28 -18.03
C HIS A 94 -15.61 -6.50 -17.74
N ASN A 95 -15.87 -6.23 -16.46
CA ASN A 95 -17.07 -5.56 -15.97
C ASN A 95 -16.72 -4.45 -14.96
N MET A 96 -15.54 -3.84 -15.10
CA MET A 96 -15.12 -2.72 -14.26
C MET A 96 -16.10 -1.54 -14.45
N LYS A 97 -16.62 -1.05 -13.34
CA LYS A 97 -17.54 0.10 -13.28
C LYS A 97 -16.90 1.22 -12.48
N LYS A 98 -17.44 2.44 -12.63
CA LYS A 98 -17.02 3.56 -11.78
C LYS A 98 -17.32 3.25 -10.31
N HIS A 99 -16.55 3.85 -9.40
CA HIS A 99 -16.69 3.59 -7.96
C HIS A 99 -18.05 3.99 -7.37
N ASP A 100 -18.78 4.89 -8.05
CA ASP A 100 -20.08 5.45 -7.68
C ASP A 100 -21.25 4.82 -8.45
N ASP A 101 -20.98 3.88 -9.35
CA ASP A 101 -21.99 3.13 -10.09
C ASP A 101 -22.65 2.08 -9.17
N PRO A 102 -23.98 2.03 -9.01
CA PRO A 102 -24.67 1.08 -8.14
C PRO A 102 -24.35 -0.41 -8.40
N GLU A 103 -23.93 -0.76 -9.63
CA GLU A 103 -23.51 -2.13 -9.99
C GLU A 103 -22.03 -2.41 -9.68
N SER A 104 -21.26 -1.40 -9.28
CA SER A 104 -19.85 -1.51 -8.97
C SER A 104 -19.61 -2.36 -7.72
N GLN A 105 -18.63 -3.27 -7.80
CA GLN A 105 -18.24 -4.10 -6.68
C GLN A 105 -17.55 -3.30 -5.56
N VAL A 106 -16.99 -2.13 -5.88
CA VAL A 106 -16.32 -1.24 -4.91
C VAL A 106 -17.22 -0.09 -4.43
N MET A 107 -18.49 -0.06 -4.85
CA MET A 107 -19.47 0.85 -4.25
C MET A 107 -19.59 0.57 -2.76
N LYS A 108 -19.76 1.64 -1.97
CA LYS A 108 -19.85 1.55 -0.50
C LYS A 108 -20.84 0.49 -0.02
N ASP A 109 -22.01 0.42 -0.65
CA ASP A 109 -23.08 -0.52 -0.29
C ASP A 109 -22.81 -1.97 -0.75
N ASN A 110 -21.94 -2.16 -1.74
CA ASN A 110 -21.56 -3.47 -2.27
C ASN A 110 -20.25 -3.98 -1.66
N LEU A 111 -19.46 -3.10 -1.04
CA LEU A 111 -18.11 -3.38 -0.58
C LEU A 111 -18.04 -4.53 0.43
N LEU A 112 -19.01 -4.64 1.35
CA LEU A 112 -19.08 -5.75 2.28
C LEU A 112 -19.12 -7.10 1.54
N LYS A 113 -19.96 -7.22 0.51
CA LYS A 113 -20.08 -8.45 -0.29
C LYS A 113 -18.78 -8.78 -0.99
N THR A 114 -18.06 -7.75 -1.46
CA THR A 114 -16.74 -7.89 -2.07
C THR A 114 -15.70 -8.40 -1.06
N CYS A 115 -15.64 -7.80 0.13
CA CYS A 115 -14.76 -8.27 1.21
C CYS A 115 -15.09 -9.71 1.65
N GLN A 116 -16.37 -10.07 1.70
CA GLN A 116 -16.84 -11.40 2.13
C GLN A 116 -16.44 -12.54 1.21
N LYS A 117 -15.98 -12.26 -0.03
CA LYS A 117 -15.37 -13.28 -0.89
C LYS A 117 -14.15 -13.96 -0.22
N CYS A 118 -13.42 -13.22 0.61
CA CYS A 118 -12.27 -13.73 1.35
C CYS A 118 -12.47 -13.69 2.88
N HIS A 119 -13.31 -12.78 3.38
CA HIS A 119 -13.64 -12.61 4.79
C HIS A 119 -15.12 -12.97 5.07
N PRO A 120 -15.50 -14.26 5.05
CA PRO A 120 -16.90 -14.68 5.10
C PRO A 120 -17.64 -14.18 6.36
N ASP A 121 -16.92 -14.03 7.48
CA ASP A 121 -17.47 -13.58 8.76
C ASP A 121 -17.41 -12.06 8.96
N ALA A 122 -17.05 -11.29 7.91
CA ALA A 122 -17.00 -9.84 7.99
C ALA A 122 -18.38 -9.24 8.30
N SER A 123 -18.43 -8.37 9.31
CA SER A 123 -19.65 -7.64 9.70
C SER A 123 -19.82 -6.36 8.89
N GLN A 124 -20.99 -5.72 9.00
CA GLN A 124 -21.31 -4.46 8.30
C GLN A 124 -20.30 -3.33 8.54
N ASN A 125 -19.65 -3.30 9.70
CA ASN A 125 -18.67 -2.27 10.03
C ASN A 125 -17.24 -2.62 9.56
N PHE A 126 -17.01 -3.84 9.09
CA PHE A 126 -15.68 -4.31 8.67
C PHE A 126 -15.09 -3.44 7.54
N PRO A 127 -15.84 -3.06 6.49
CA PRO A 127 -15.27 -2.23 5.42
C PRO A 127 -14.97 -0.79 5.87
N ASN A 128 -15.54 -0.31 6.98
CA ASN A 128 -15.34 1.07 7.46
C ASN A 128 -13.91 1.34 7.95
N SER A 129 -13.14 0.29 8.27
CA SER A 129 -11.71 0.45 8.61
C SER A 129 -10.82 0.61 7.37
N TRP A 130 -11.34 0.30 6.17
CA TRP A 130 -10.63 0.53 4.93
C TRP A 130 -10.91 1.95 4.43
N LEU A 131 -9.84 2.71 4.19
CA LEU A 131 -9.95 4.11 3.75
C LEU A 131 -10.28 4.25 2.27
N GLY A 132 -10.39 3.12 1.56
CA GLY A 132 -10.31 3.08 0.11
C GLY A 132 -8.89 3.34 -0.37
N HIS A 133 -8.77 3.87 -1.57
CA HIS A 133 -7.52 4.35 -2.17
C HIS A 133 -7.32 5.85 -1.91
N TYR A 134 -7.56 6.30 -0.67
CA TYR A 134 -7.40 7.69 -0.26
C TYR A 134 -6.35 7.81 0.83
N GLU A 135 -5.44 8.77 0.66
CA GLU A 135 -4.51 9.15 1.70
C GLU A 135 -5.21 9.94 2.81
N PRO A 136 -4.86 9.70 4.08
CA PRO A 136 -5.29 10.55 5.18
C PRO A 136 -4.82 11.99 4.99
N SER A 137 -5.75 12.92 4.90
CA SER A 137 -5.54 14.35 4.79
C SER A 137 -6.46 15.13 5.73
N LEU A 138 -6.31 16.45 5.78
CA LEU A 138 -7.21 17.30 6.56
C LEU A 138 -8.65 17.25 6.02
N ASP A 139 -8.81 17.05 4.71
CA ASP A 139 -10.12 16.99 4.05
C ASP A 139 -10.71 15.57 4.05
N LYS A 140 -9.85 14.54 4.00
CA LYS A 140 -10.25 13.12 3.97
C LYS A 140 -9.62 12.36 5.13
N TYR A 141 -10.44 11.92 6.08
CA TYR A 141 -10.01 11.21 7.30
C TYR A 141 -9.06 12.02 8.21
N PRO A 142 -9.47 13.23 8.66
CA PRO A 142 -8.62 14.12 9.46
C PRO A 142 -8.12 13.50 10.76
N LEU A 143 -8.92 12.62 11.39
CA LEU A 143 -8.50 11.91 12.60
C LEU A 143 -7.23 11.09 12.35
N LEU A 144 -7.17 10.37 11.23
CA LEU A 144 -6.02 9.53 10.90
C LEU A 144 -4.81 10.36 10.49
N TYR A 145 -5.01 11.52 9.86
CA TYR A 145 -3.95 12.49 9.63
C TYR A 145 -3.25 12.89 10.93
N PHE A 146 -4.01 13.25 11.97
CA PHE A 146 -3.44 13.63 13.27
C PHE A 146 -2.80 12.45 14.01
N VAL A 147 -3.35 11.24 13.89
CA VAL A 147 -2.72 10.03 14.42
C VAL A 147 -1.37 9.77 13.75
N ASN A 148 -1.30 9.89 12.43
CA ASN A 148 -0.04 9.75 11.68
C ASN A 148 0.98 10.81 12.09
N LEU A 149 0.56 12.07 12.22
CA LEU A 149 1.42 13.16 12.68
C LEU A 149 1.94 12.91 14.10
N PHE A 150 1.08 12.43 15.00
CA PHE A 150 1.48 12.07 16.36
C PHE A 150 2.58 11.00 16.36
N TYR A 151 2.40 9.89 15.63
CA TYR A 151 3.41 8.83 15.57
C TYR A 151 4.69 9.26 14.85
N PHE A 152 4.56 10.10 13.81
CA PHE A 152 5.70 10.68 13.10
C PHE A 152 6.61 11.51 14.03
N ILE A 153 6.04 12.15 15.05
CA ILE A 153 6.81 12.91 16.05
C ILE A 153 7.30 12.00 17.19
N VAL A 154 6.40 11.20 17.76
CA VAL A 154 6.70 10.43 18.98
C VAL A 154 7.73 9.35 18.74
N ILE A 155 7.69 8.64 17.60
CA ILE A 155 8.62 7.53 17.32
C ILE A 155 10.07 8.03 17.24
N PRO A 156 10.43 9.04 16.40
CA PRO A 156 11.79 9.54 16.33
C PRO A 156 12.26 10.20 17.63
N VAL A 157 11.38 10.94 18.33
CA VAL A 157 11.73 11.57 19.62
C VAL A 157 12.06 10.51 20.66
N THR A 158 11.27 9.44 20.73
CA THR A 158 11.50 8.35 21.70
C THR A 158 12.78 7.59 21.36
N ILE A 159 12.95 7.18 20.11
CA ILE A 159 14.15 6.46 19.66
C ILE A 159 15.40 7.33 19.82
N GLY A 160 15.35 8.58 19.38
CA GLY A 160 16.45 9.54 19.51
C GLY A 160 16.81 9.83 20.96
N GLY A 161 15.82 9.99 21.83
CA GLY A 161 16.01 10.16 23.27
C GLY A 161 16.69 8.95 23.91
N MET A 162 16.28 7.73 23.55
CA MET A 162 16.91 6.51 24.04
C MET A 162 18.34 6.34 23.52
N ILE A 163 18.60 6.63 22.25
CA ILE A 163 19.96 6.61 21.68
C ILE A 163 20.85 7.63 22.41
N LEU A 164 20.37 8.86 22.60
CA LEU A 164 21.11 9.90 23.32
C LEU A 164 21.41 9.46 24.75
N PHE A 165 20.43 8.90 25.46
CA PHE A 165 20.60 8.38 26.81
C PHE A 165 21.70 7.30 26.88
N VAL A 166 21.66 6.32 25.99
CA VAL A 166 22.66 5.24 25.92
C VAL A 166 24.06 5.80 25.62
N LEU A 167 24.17 6.75 24.69
CA LEU A 167 25.46 7.38 24.35
C LEU A 167 26.04 8.16 25.53
N LEU A 168 25.21 8.92 26.24
CA LEU A 168 25.64 9.68 27.42
C LEU A 168 26.07 8.75 28.57
N ASP A 169 25.34 7.66 28.82
CA ASP A 169 25.72 6.66 29.82
C ASP A 169 27.05 5.98 29.45
N ALA A 170 27.21 5.55 28.20
CA ALA A 170 28.45 4.96 27.70
C ALA A 170 29.64 5.92 27.83
N GLN A 171 29.47 7.18 27.43
CA GLN A 171 30.49 8.23 27.58
C GLN A 171 30.86 8.45 29.05
N HIS A 172 29.87 8.50 29.95
CA HIS A 172 30.11 8.66 31.38
C HIS A 172 30.93 7.48 31.95
N ARG A 173 30.57 6.24 31.61
CA ARG A 173 31.30 5.03 32.05
C ARG A 173 32.75 5.02 31.54
N ILE A 174 32.97 5.39 30.28
CA ILE A 174 34.32 5.47 29.70
C ILE A 174 35.15 6.54 30.40
N ARG A 175 34.62 7.76 30.58
CA ARG A 175 35.32 8.86 31.29
C ARG A 175 35.70 8.46 32.72
N LYS A 176 34.78 7.81 33.46
CA LYS A 176 35.02 7.32 34.82
C LYS A 176 36.12 6.24 34.85
N LYS A 177 36.13 5.32 33.89
CA LYS A 177 37.17 4.27 33.79
C LYS A 177 38.56 4.88 33.49
N ILE A 178 38.63 5.84 32.57
CA ILE A 178 39.88 6.54 32.24
C ILE A 178 40.40 7.34 33.45
N SER A 179 39.54 8.07 34.14
CA SER A 179 39.91 8.82 35.35
C SER A 179 40.43 7.91 36.45
N LYS A 180 39.77 6.76 36.71
CA LYS A 180 40.20 5.80 37.73
C LYS A 180 41.57 5.18 37.42
N ASN A 181 41.84 4.84 36.15
CA ASN A 181 43.14 4.32 35.73
C ASN A 181 44.26 5.36 35.93
N LYS A 182 44.03 6.62 35.52
CA LYS A 182 45.00 7.71 35.75
C LYS A 182 45.33 7.92 37.22
N SER A 183 44.34 7.85 38.11
CA SER A 183 44.57 7.98 39.56
C SER A 183 45.30 6.79 40.19
N ALA A 184 45.25 5.61 39.59
CA ALA A 184 45.98 4.43 40.04
C ALA A 184 47.46 4.48 39.60
N GLU A 185 47.73 4.98 38.39
CA GLU A 185 49.08 5.13 37.84
C GLU A 185 49.90 6.20 38.57
N VAL A 186 49.27 7.29 39.02
CA VAL A 186 49.93 8.36 39.81
C VAL A 186 50.29 7.94 41.25
N LYS A 187 49.69 6.85 41.75
CA LYS A 187 49.93 6.33 43.12
C LYS A 187 50.94 5.17 43.17
N SER A 188 51.40 4.68 42.03
CA SER A 188 52.45 3.66 41.90
C SER A 188 53.82 4.32 41.72
#